data_AF-R8BJS3-F1
#
_entry.id   AF-R8BJS3-F1
#
_cell.length_a   1.000
_cell.length_b   1.000
_cell.length_c   1.000
_cell.angle_alpha   90.00
_cell.angle_beta   90.00
_cell.angle_gamma   90.00
#
_symmetry.space_group_name_H-M   'P 1'
#
loop_
_entity.id
_entity.type
_entity.pdbx_description
1 polymer ?
#
loop_
_entity_poly.entity_id
_entity_poly.type
_entity_poly.pdbx_seq_one_letter_code
_entity_poly.pdbx_strand_id
1 'polypeptide(L)'
;MTCRCKAQFCYICGAVWDPVVGCPNFCNGEEELERRRVEEAAREAEQEAEKAASEAAAIAEELDRIEATERTHESEEFKALREEQEDEMQRFRAFERKTKWLMWARHTEKKLLLVNRHNNQAEKMKERHTKTTQQLEDRQIAAEMELRTTLEQSEKSVRIRLRHMEAYCDGLGRHPDGDRPARVVTERDLRELGQQYNLRDNMERLNQAKINVMRDRQAQAMEELLERQEDELQRLEAKRDEDIENLATEFANEEDVLLRVFKDRKNKLQRRWRLAIDILRVELEKKNGVRYGEMATPEWPIDTPDPQEESLAPVEE
;
A
#
# COMPACT_ATOMS: atom_id res chain seq x y z
N MET A 1 10.47 -54.57 63.35
CA MET A 1 9.34 -53.63 63.16
C MET A 1 8.33 -53.86 64.28
N THR A 2 7.68 -52.82 64.84
CA THR A 2 6.71 -52.94 65.95
C THR A 2 5.32 -52.53 65.52
N CYS A 3 4.33 -53.38 65.77
CA CYS A 3 2.93 -53.06 65.49
C CYS A 3 2.31 -52.26 66.65
N ARG A 4 1.23 -51.51 66.38
CA ARG A 4 0.47 -50.75 67.39
C ARG A 4 -0.03 -51.60 68.57
N CYS A 5 -0.20 -52.92 68.39
CA CYS A 5 -0.55 -53.87 69.46
C CYS A 5 0.64 -54.28 70.35
N LYS A 6 1.80 -53.62 70.23
CA LYS A 6 3.07 -53.89 70.94
C LYS A 6 3.73 -55.24 70.62
N ALA A 7 3.19 -56.01 69.67
CA ALA A 7 3.91 -57.16 69.11
C ALA A 7 5.13 -56.67 68.31
N GLN A 8 6.29 -57.22 68.64
CA GLN A 8 7.54 -57.01 67.90
C GLN A 8 7.58 -58.05 66.78
N PHE A 9 8.08 -57.68 65.60
CA PHE A 9 8.27 -58.58 64.47
C PHE A 9 9.72 -58.50 63.98
N CYS A 10 10.29 -59.64 63.60
CA CYS A 10 11.60 -59.71 62.95
C CYS A 10 11.57 -58.88 61.67
N TYR A 11 12.53 -57.98 61.50
CA TYR A 11 12.59 -57.08 60.35
C TYR A 11 13.08 -57.76 59.06
N ILE A 12 13.53 -59.01 59.14
CA ILE A 12 14.12 -59.78 58.04
C ILE A 12 13.07 -60.72 57.41
N CYS A 13 12.40 -61.54 58.22
CA CYS A 13 11.42 -62.53 57.75
C CYS A 13 9.96 -62.19 58.08
N GLY A 14 9.71 -61.13 58.86
CA GLY A 14 8.36 -60.68 59.23
C GLY A 14 7.66 -61.55 60.29
N ALA A 15 8.31 -62.55 60.87
CA ALA A 15 7.75 -63.39 61.94
C ALA A 15 7.61 -62.63 63.27
N VAL A 16 6.65 -63.02 64.13
CA VAL A 16 6.45 -62.43 65.47
C VAL A 16 7.70 -62.72 66.33
N TRP A 17 8.27 -61.68 66.91
CA TRP A 17 9.49 -61.71 67.71
C TRP A 17 9.17 -62.05 69.16
N ASP A 18 9.84 -63.07 69.70
CA ASP A 18 9.70 -63.49 71.10
C ASP A 18 10.79 -62.80 71.95
N PRO A 19 10.45 -62.13 73.08
CA PRO A 19 11.43 -61.46 73.92
C PRO A 19 12.47 -62.38 74.59
N VAL A 20 12.17 -63.68 74.77
CA VAL A 20 13.04 -64.61 75.51
C VAL A 20 13.94 -65.43 74.58
N VAL A 21 13.44 -65.78 73.38
CA VAL A 21 14.13 -66.67 72.42
C VAL A 21 14.63 -65.92 71.18
N GLY A 22 14.12 -64.71 70.91
CA GLY A 22 14.46 -63.92 69.71
C GLY A 22 13.56 -64.24 68.51
N CYS A 23 14.06 -64.13 67.28
CA CYS A 23 13.31 -64.53 66.09
C CYS A 23 13.11 -66.07 66.10
N PRO A 24 11.87 -66.59 66.01
CA PRO A 24 11.61 -68.04 66.05
C PRO A 24 12.31 -68.85 64.95
N ASN A 25 12.61 -68.21 63.83
CA ASN A 25 13.32 -68.82 62.70
C ASN A 25 14.85 -68.71 62.82
N PHE A 26 15.38 -68.24 63.95
CA PHE A 26 16.82 -68.00 64.17
C PHE A 26 17.49 -67.28 62.99
N CYS A 27 16.81 -66.28 62.42
CA CYS A 27 17.33 -65.54 61.27
C CYS A 27 18.65 -64.86 61.66
N ASN A 28 19.75 -65.31 61.05
CA ASN A 28 21.05 -64.66 61.18
C ASN A 28 21.03 -63.40 60.30
N GLY A 29 20.61 -62.29 60.89
CA GLY A 29 20.27 -61.07 60.14
C GLY A 29 21.41 -60.43 59.35
N GLU A 30 22.65 -60.71 59.70
CA GLU A 30 23.81 -60.24 58.95
C GLU A 30 23.94 -60.97 57.60
N GLU A 31 23.83 -62.29 57.57
CA GLU A 31 24.08 -63.09 56.36
C GLU A 31 23.04 -62.87 55.24
N GLU A 32 21.73 -62.78 55.57
CA GLU A 32 20.69 -62.55 54.54
C GLU A 32 20.69 -61.10 54.03
N LEU A 33 21.02 -60.13 54.88
CA LEU A 33 21.18 -58.73 54.45
C LEU A 33 22.46 -58.54 53.64
N GLU A 34 23.52 -59.28 53.94
CA GLU A 34 24.74 -59.31 53.14
C GLU A 34 24.51 -59.95 51.78
N ARG A 35 23.76 -61.06 51.68
CA ARG A 35 23.36 -61.63 50.39
C ARG A 35 22.54 -60.65 49.55
N ARG A 36 21.53 -60.00 50.12
CA ARG A 36 20.75 -58.97 49.41
C ARG A 36 21.60 -57.77 49.01
N ARG A 37 22.52 -57.31 49.86
CA ARG A 37 23.48 -56.24 49.51
C ARG A 37 24.40 -56.64 48.36
N VAL A 38 24.86 -57.90 48.33
CA VAL A 38 25.69 -58.42 47.25
C VAL A 38 24.88 -58.58 45.96
N GLU A 39 23.64 -59.06 46.03
CA GLU A 39 22.73 -59.17 44.87
C GLU A 39 22.30 -57.80 44.33
N GLU A 40 21.97 -56.84 45.21
CA GLU A 40 21.67 -55.45 44.82
C GLU A 40 22.91 -54.75 44.25
N ALA A 41 24.07 -54.89 44.89
CA ALA A 41 25.33 -54.36 44.35
C ALA A 41 25.70 -55.03 43.01
N ALA A 42 25.40 -56.31 42.82
CA ALA A 42 25.61 -56.99 41.53
C ALA A 42 24.67 -56.45 40.44
N ARG A 43 23.39 -56.20 40.76
CA ARG A 43 22.45 -55.58 39.82
C ARG A 43 22.79 -54.12 39.52
N GLU A 44 23.24 -53.36 40.51
CA GLU A 44 23.73 -52.00 40.33
C GLU A 44 24.99 -51.99 39.46
N ALA A 45 25.94 -52.91 39.69
CA ALA A 45 27.13 -53.07 38.87
C ALA A 45 26.81 -53.50 37.42
N GLU A 46 25.81 -54.36 37.21
CA GLU A 46 25.32 -54.71 35.86
C GLU A 46 24.72 -53.48 35.14
N GLN A 47 23.90 -52.70 35.84
CA GLN A 47 23.31 -51.47 35.27
C GLN A 47 24.36 -50.38 35.02
N GLU A 48 25.36 -50.26 35.87
CA GLU A 48 26.49 -49.35 35.66
C GLU A 48 27.36 -49.81 34.50
N ALA A 49 27.61 -51.12 34.37
CA ALA A 49 28.32 -51.67 33.22
C ALA A 49 27.54 -51.48 31.92
N GLU A 50 26.22 -51.64 31.92
CA GLU A 50 25.35 -51.39 30.77
C GLU A 50 25.33 -49.91 30.39
N LYS A 51 25.24 -49.00 31.38
CA LYS A 51 25.35 -47.55 31.14
C LYS A 51 26.72 -47.17 30.60
N ALA A 52 27.79 -47.67 31.20
CA ALA A 52 29.15 -47.42 30.73
C ALA A 52 29.40 -47.96 29.32
N ALA A 53 28.83 -49.13 28.99
CA ALA A 53 28.87 -49.68 27.63
C ALA A 53 28.05 -48.82 26.64
N SER A 54 26.87 -48.35 27.04
CA SER A 54 26.05 -47.44 26.22
C SER A 54 26.74 -46.09 26.00
N GLU A 55 27.38 -45.53 27.03
CA GLU A 55 28.12 -44.27 26.95
C GLU A 55 29.38 -44.43 26.09
N ALA A 56 30.13 -45.53 26.26
CA ALA A 56 31.27 -45.83 25.41
C ALA A 56 30.88 -46.03 23.93
N ALA A 57 29.75 -46.69 23.68
CA ALA A 57 29.21 -46.85 22.33
C ALA A 57 28.77 -45.50 21.73
N ALA A 58 28.12 -44.63 22.52
CA ALA A 58 27.74 -43.29 22.07
C ALA A 58 28.97 -42.40 21.76
N ILE A 59 30.02 -42.50 22.57
CA ILE A 59 31.29 -41.77 22.33
C ILE A 59 31.95 -42.28 21.04
N ALA A 60 31.99 -43.60 20.82
CA ALA A 60 32.53 -44.18 19.60
C ALA A 60 31.73 -43.76 18.35
N GLU A 61 30.39 -43.77 18.43
CA GLU A 61 29.52 -43.33 17.33
C GLU A 61 29.72 -41.84 17.00
N GLU A 62 29.90 -40.99 18.00
CA GLU A 62 30.16 -39.57 17.78
C GLU A 62 31.52 -39.32 17.11
N LEU A 63 32.57 -40.05 17.54
CA LEU A 63 33.88 -39.98 16.90
C LEU A 63 33.84 -40.46 15.45
N ASP A 64 33.16 -41.57 15.17
CA ASP A 64 32.94 -42.08 13.81
C ASP A 64 32.20 -41.06 12.94
N ARG A 65 31.23 -40.34 13.52
CA ARG A 65 30.49 -39.27 12.83
C ARG A 65 31.40 -38.10 12.47
N ILE A 66 32.24 -37.65 13.40
CA ILE A 66 33.20 -36.55 13.17
C ILE A 66 34.16 -36.96 12.05
N GLU A 67 34.77 -38.14 12.11
CA GLU A 67 35.69 -38.62 11.07
C GLU A 67 34.99 -38.76 9.70
N ALA A 68 33.74 -39.21 9.68
CA ALA A 68 32.94 -39.27 8.45
C ALA A 68 32.69 -37.87 7.86
N THR A 69 32.44 -36.85 8.69
CA THR A 69 32.27 -35.47 8.22
C THR A 69 33.57 -34.87 7.67
N GLU A 70 34.71 -35.12 8.31
CA GLU A 70 36.02 -34.66 7.83
C GLU A 70 36.34 -35.27 6.46
N ARG A 71 36.14 -36.58 6.28
CA ARG A 71 36.31 -37.26 4.97
C ARG A 71 35.42 -36.69 3.87
N THR A 72 34.22 -36.21 4.23
CA THR A 72 33.29 -35.58 3.28
C THR A 72 33.77 -34.19 2.88
N HIS A 73 34.35 -33.43 3.81
CA HIS A 73 34.91 -32.12 3.53
C HIS A 73 36.20 -32.20 2.71
N GLU A 74 37.00 -33.25 2.91
CA GLU A 74 38.27 -33.42 2.21
C GLU A 74 38.12 -33.99 0.80
N SER A 75 37.06 -34.75 0.51
CA SER A 75 36.80 -35.36 -0.81
C SER A 75 36.60 -34.31 -1.91
N GLU A 76 37.33 -34.48 -3.01
CA GLU A 76 37.27 -33.60 -4.18
C GLU A 76 35.93 -33.70 -4.92
N GLU A 77 35.31 -34.89 -4.96
CA GLU A 77 34.00 -35.08 -5.58
C GLU A 77 32.90 -34.28 -4.88
N PHE A 78 32.97 -34.25 -3.54
CA PHE A 78 32.06 -33.49 -2.71
C PHE A 78 32.28 -31.98 -2.83
N LYS A 79 33.54 -31.53 -2.97
CA LYS A 79 33.86 -30.12 -3.27
C LYS A 79 33.35 -29.70 -4.64
N ALA A 80 33.59 -30.51 -5.68
CA ALA A 80 33.12 -30.24 -7.03
C ALA A 80 31.58 -30.16 -7.11
N LEU A 81 30.88 -31.07 -6.42
CA LEU A 81 29.42 -31.02 -6.34
C LEU A 81 28.93 -29.74 -5.64
N ARG A 82 29.61 -29.30 -4.58
CA ARG A 82 29.28 -28.04 -3.89
C ARG A 82 29.43 -26.83 -4.82
N GLU A 83 30.54 -26.76 -5.54
CA GLU A 83 30.81 -25.67 -6.51
C GLU A 83 29.73 -25.63 -7.60
N GLU A 84 29.34 -26.78 -8.16
CA GLU A 84 28.26 -26.86 -9.15
C GLU A 84 26.92 -26.36 -8.58
N GLN A 85 26.58 -26.73 -7.34
CA GLN A 85 25.36 -26.27 -6.67
C GLN A 85 25.39 -24.76 -6.42
N GLU A 86 26.53 -24.19 -6.06
CA GLU A 86 26.72 -22.75 -5.88
C GLU A 86 26.59 -22.00 -7.21
N ASP A 87 27.16 -22.50 -8.30
CA ASP A 87 27.01 -21.94 -9.64
C ASP A 87 25.56 -22.00 -10.15
N GLU A 88 24.86 -23.10 -9.89
CA GLU A 88 23.42 -23.20 -10.15
C GLU A 88 22.61 -22.18 -9.35
N MET A 89 22.95 -21.99 -8.07
CA MET A 89 22.33 -20.98 -7.20
C MET A 89 22.51 -19.58 -7.78
N GLN A 90 23.74 -19.22 -8.18
CA GLN A 90 24.05 -17.91 -8.75
C GLN A 90 23.30 -17.67 -10.05
N ARG A 91 23.27 -18.65 -10.96
CA ARG A 91 22.50 -18.58 -12.21
C ARG A 91 21.01 -18.41 -11.95
N PHE A 92 20.46 -19.13 -10.98
CA PHE A 92 19.06 -19.01 -10.59
C PHE A 92 18.74 -17.59 -10.08
N ARG A 93 19.56 -17.03 -9.19
CA ARG A 93 19.38 -15.68 -8.66
C ARG A 93 19.50 -14.61 -9.75
N ALA A 94 20.47 -14.75 -10.65
CA ALA A 94 20.61 -13.84 -11.80
C ALA A 94 19.36 -13.88 -12.71
N PHE A 95 18.83 -15.07 -12.97
CA PHE A 95 17.60 -15.24 -13.73
C PHE A 95 16.38 -14.65 -13.01
N GLU A 96 16.26 -14.84 -11.70
CA GLU A 96 15.20 -14.27 -10.87
C GLU A 96 15.24 -12.74 -10.92
N ARG A 97 16.39 -12.12 -10.62
CA ARG A 97 16.57 -10.66 -10.69
C ARG A 97 16.22 -10.10 -12.06
N LYS A 98 16.73 -10.73 -13.13
CA LYS A 98 16.43 -10.31 -14.51
C LYS A 98 14.93 -10.38 -14.82
N THR A 99 14.27 -11.43 -14.35
CA THR A 99 12.83 -11.62 -14.59
C THR A 99 12.00 -10.59 -13.83
N LYS A 100 12.32 -10.34 -12.55
CA LYS A 100 11.70 -9.27 -11.74
C LYS A 100 11.90 -7.90 -12.39
N TRP A 101 13.13 -7.59 -12.78
CA TRP A 101 13.45 -6.32 -13.44
C TRP A 101 12.67 -6.11 -14.74
N LEU A 102 12.58 -7.12 -15.61
CA LEU A 102 11.79 -7.03 -16.85
C LEU A 102 10.30 -6.81 -16.58
N MET A 103 9.78 -7.46 -15.54
CA MET A 103 8.39 -7.32 -15.11
C MET A 103 8.13 -5.89 -14.58
N TRP A 104 8.98 -5.37 -13.70
CA TRP A 104 8.90 -4.00 -13.20
C TRP A 104 9.05 -2.96 -14.31
N ALA A 105 9.99 -3.15 -15.24
CA ALA A 105 10.16 -2.24 -16.38
C ALA A 105 8.86 -2.14 -17.20
N ARG A 106 8.21 -3.27 -17.47
CA ARG A 106 6.91 -3.33 -18.15
C ARG A 106 5.80 -2.67 -17.34
N HIS A 107 5.79 -2.87 -16.01
CA HIS A 107 4.82 -2.23 -15.12
C HIS A 107 4.95 -0.72 -15.13
N THR A 108 6.17 -0.21 -14.99
CA THR A 108 6.48 1.22 -15.04
C THR A 108 6.08 1.83 -16.39
N GLU A 109 6.39 1.16 -17.51
CA GLU A 109 5.97 1.62 -18.83
C GLU A 109 4.44 1.69 -18.96
N LYS A 110 3.72 0.63 -18.55
CA LYS A 110 2.24 0.63 -18.54
C LYS A 110 1.66 1.74 -17.69
N LYS A 111 2.19 1.95 -16.47
CA LYS A 111 1.77 3.02 -15.56
C LYS A 111 1.99 4.39 -16.20
N LEU A 112 3.17 4.62 -16.76
CA LEU A 112 3.52 5.87 -17.43
C LEU A 112 2.59 6.16 -18.62
N LEU A 113 2.29 5.15 -19.45
CA LEU A 113 1.36 5.28 -20.57
C LEU A 113 -0.06 5.63 -20.11
N LEU A 114 -0.53 4.99 -19.03
CA LEU A 114 -1.85 5.26 -18.45
C LEU A 114 -1.95 6.68 -17.91
N VAL A 115 -0.97 7.11 -17.10
CA VAL A 115 -0.91 8.46 -16.53
C VAL A 115 -0.83 9.51 -17.65
N ASN A 116 0.02 9.31 -18.66
CA ASN A 116 0.12 10.21 -19.80
C ASN A 116 -1.19 10.32 -20.59
N ARG A 117 -1.92 9.20 -20.74
CA ARG A 117 -3.23 9.22 -21.40
C ARG A 117 -4.22 10.09 -20.62
N HIS A 118 -4.32 9.90 -19.31
CA HIS A 118 -5.22 10.68 -18.45
C HIS A 118 -4.83 12.15 -18.40
N ASN A 119 -3.54 12.46 -18.29
CA ASN A 119 -3.03 13.84 -18.36
C ASN A 119 -3.42 14.52 -19.68
N ASN A 120 -3.23 13.84 -20.82
CA ASN A 120 -3.63 14.37 -22.12
C ASN A 120 -5.15 14.60 -22.24
N GLN A 121 -5.96 13.75 -21.60
CA GLN A 121 -7.41 13.92 -21.57
C GLN A 121 -7.82 15.10 -20.69
N ALA A 122 -7.21 15.23 -19.51
CA ALA A 122 -7.43 16.35 -18.58
C ALA A 122 -7.04 17.69 -19.22
N GLU A 123 -5.88 17.79 -19.85
CA GLU A 123 -5.43 19.01 -20.53
C GLU A 123 -6.37 19.43 -21.66
N LYS A 124 -6.80 18.48 -22.51
CA LYS A 124 -7.80 18.76 -23.56
C LYS A 124 -9.14 19.20 -23.01
N MET A 125 -9.55 18.66 -21.87
CA MET A 125 -10.80 19.05 -21.20
C MET A 125 -10.68 20.46 -20.63
N LYS A 126 -9.60 20.76 -19.90
CA LYS A 126 -9.29 22.11 -19.38
C LYS A 126 -9.22 23.14 -20.51
N GLU A 127 -8.58 22.82 -21.64
CA GLU A 127 -8.52 23.72 -22.80
C GLU A 127 -9.92 24.01 -23.40
N ARG A 128 -10.83 23.03 -23.38
CA ARG A 128 -12.22 23.26 -23.80
C ARG A 128 -12.96 24.13 -22.80
N HIS A 129 -12.79 23.86 -21.50
CA HIS A 129 -13.39 24.63 -20.42
C HIS A 129 -12.99 26.10 -20.50
N THR A 130 -11.68 26.39 -20.62
CA THR A 130 -11.19 27.77 -20.77
C THR A 130 -11.78 28.47 -21.99
N LYS A 131 -11.86 27.79 -23.14
CA LYS A 131 -12.52 28.35 -24.34
C LYS A 131 -14.00 28.63 -24.13
N THR A 132 -14.73 27.73 -23.47
CA THR A 132 -16.16 27.94 -23.21
C THR A 132 -16.42 29.06 -22.22
N THR A 133 -15.56 29.20 -21.20
CA THR A 133 -15.63 30.26 -20.21
C THR A 133 -15.34 31.62 -20.86
N GLN A 134 -14.27 31.72 -21.66
CA GLN A 134 -13.95 32.93 -22.44
C GLN A 134 -15.09 33.32 -23.38
N GLN A 135 -15.70 32.37 -24.10
CA GLN A 135 -16.84 32.66 -24.97
C GLN A 135 -18.07 33.17 -24.21
N LEU A 136 -18.29 32.70 -22.99
CA LEU A 136 -19.38 33.19 -22.16
C LEU A 136 -19.06 34.62 -21.69
N GLU A 137 -17.86 34.86 -21.17
CA GLU A 137 -17.38 36.18 -20.76
C GLU A 137 -17.50 37.21 -21.89
N ASP A 138 -17.03 36.89 -23.10
CA ASP A 138 -17.11 37.77 -24.26
C ASP A 138 -18.57 38.15 -24.59
N ARG A 139 -19.49 37.17 -24.55
CA ARG A 139 -20.93 37.41 -24.77
C ARG A 139 -21.52 38.29 -23.66
N GLN A 140 -21.10 38.07 -22.42
CA GLN A 140 -21.56 38.83 -21.26
C GLN A 140 -21.11 40.30 -21.34
N ILE A 141 -19.83 40.52 -21.70
CA ILE A 141 -19.26 41.84 -21.93
C ILE A 141 -19.99 42.55 -23.08
N ALA A 142 -20.22 41.85 -24.20
CA ALA A 142 -20.94 42.41 -25.34
C ALA A 142 -22.36 42.84 -24.96
N ALA A 143 -23.10 42.01 -24.23
CA ALA A 143 -24.44 42.33 -23.74
C ALA A 143 -24.45 43.51 -22.76
N GLU A 144 -23.44 43.61 -21.88
CA GLU A 144 -23.30 44.75 -20.97
C GLU A 144 -23.01 46.04 -21.74
N MET A 145 -22.12 45.99 -22.73
CA MET A 145 -21.79 47.14 -23.59
C MET A 145 -23.04 47.63 -24.36
N GLU A 146 -23.81 46.72 -24.96
CA GLU A 146 -25.06 47.06 -25.63
C GLU A 146 -26.08 47.67 -24.65
N LEU A 147 -26.24 47.10 -23.46
CA LEU A 147 -27.11 47.65 -22.43
C LEU A 147 -26.69 49.07 -22.03
N ARG A 148 -25.40 49.31 -21.81
CA ARG A 148 -24.88 50.65 -21.46
C ARG A 148 -25.15 51.66 -22.57
N THR A 149 -24.86 51.31 -23.82
CA THR A 149 -25.13 52.20 -24.96
C THR A 149 -26.62 52.54 -25.12
N THR A 150 -27.52 51.58 -24.93
CA THR A 150 -28.97 51.83 -24.99
C THR A 150 -29.46 52.71 -23.83
N LEU A 151 -28.93 52.49 -22.62
CA LEU A 151 -29.24 53.33 -21.46
C LEU A 151 -28.73 54.77 -21.65
N GLU A 152 -27.51 54.95 -22.13
CA GLU A 152 -26.96 56.28 -22.47
C GLU A 152 -27.75 57.00 -23.56
N GLN A 153 -28.18 56.29 -24.61
CA GLN A 153 -29.05 56.86 -25.64
C GLN A 153 -30.40 57.29 -25.06
N SER A 154 -30.99 56.48 -24.18
CA SER A 154 -32.23 56.83 -23.50
C SER A 154 -32.06 58.08 -22.62
N GLU A 155 -30.95 58.20 -21.88
CA GLU A 155 -30.63 59.35 -21.05
C GLU A 155 -30.46 60.63 -21.89
N LYS A 156 -29.70 60.53 -22.99
CA LYS A 156 -29.55 61.63 -23.96
C LYS A 156 -30.90 62.06 -24.52
N SER A 157 -31.78 61.13 -24.86
CA SER A 157 -33.11 61.44 -25.41
C SER A 157 -34.00 62.17 -24.39
N VAL A 158 -33.98 61.75 -23.12
CA VAL A 158 -34.71 62.41 -22.02
C VAL A 158 -34.15 63.81 -21.79
N ARG A 159 -32.82 63.97 -21.80
CA ARG A 159 -32.16 65.27 -21.63
C ARG A 159 -32.48 66.23 -22.77
N ILE A 160 -32.48 65.76 -24.02
CA ILE A 160 -32.88 66.56 -25.19
C ILE A 160 -34.35 66.96 -25.07
N ARG A 161 -35.24 66.03 -24.72
CA ARG A 161 -36.67 66.31 -24.51
C ARG A 161 -36.90 67.34 -23.42
N LEU A 162 -36.22 67.20 -22.27
CA LEU A 162 -36.25 68.17 -21.19
C LEU A 162 -35.84 69.56 -21.69
N ARG A 163 -34.72 69.67 -22.39
CA ARG A 163 -34.25 70.95 -22.95
C ARG A 163 -35.26 71.58 -23.92
N HIS A 164 -35.92 70.77 -24.75
CA HIS A 164 -36.98 71.27 -25.64
C HIS A 164 -38.21 71.74 -24.87
N MET A 165 -38.62 71.01 -23.83
CA MET A 165 -39.76 71.38 -22.98
C MET A 165 -39.44 72.62 -22.14
N GLU A 166 -38.22 72.75 -21.62
CA GLU A 166 -37.69 73.94 -20.95
C GLU A 166 -37.74 75.14 -21.91
N ALA A 167 -37.16 75.04 -23.10
CA ALA A 167 -37.19 76.12 -24.10
C ALA A 167 -38.63 76.47 -24.54
N TYR A 168 -39.54 75.50 -24.59
CA TYR A 168 -40.95 75.72 -24.87
C TYR A 168 -41.66 76.50 -23.74
N CYS A 169 -41.37 76.16 -22.48
CA CYS A 169 -41.95 76.83 -21.31
C CYS A 169 -41.32 78.21 -21.04
N ASP A 170 -40.01 78.37 -21.27
CA ASP A 170 -39.24 79.61 -21.09
C ASP A 170 -39.41 80.61 -22.26
N GLY A 171 -39.87 80.14 -23.43
CA GLY A 171 -40.09 80.94 -24.64
C GLY A 171 -41.19 82.00 -24.52
N LEU A 172 -41.90 82.04 -23.38
CA LEU A 172 -42.80 83.12 -22.99
C LEU A 172 -42.00 84.40 -22.68
N GLY A 173 -41.69 85.20 -23.71
CA GLY A 173 -41.35 86.62 -23.53
C GLY A 173 -40.08 87.15 -24.19
N ARG A 174 -39.42 86.42 -25.12
CA ARG A 174 -38.17 86.90 -25.76
C ARG A 174 -38.18 87.13 -27.28
N HIS A 175 -39.31 87.07 -27.98
CA HIS A 175 -39.37 87.54 -29.38
C HIS A 175 -40.75 88.07 -29.78
N PRO A 176 -40.91 89.39 -30.01
CA PRO A 176 -42.15 89.99 -30.50
C PRO A 176 -42.10 90.27 -32.02
N ASP A 177 -41.51 89.40 -32.84
CA ASP A 177 -41.47 89.61 -34.31
C ASP A 177 -41.82 88.34 -35.09
N GLY A 178 -42.88 88.44 -35.90
CA GLY A 178 -43.15 87.56 -37.05
C GLY A 178 -44.33 86.58 -36.92
N ASP A 179 -45.54 87.04 -37.28
CA ASP A 179 -46.64 86.30 -37.96
C ASP A 179 -47.01 84.87 -37.48
N ARG A 180 -46.75 84.53 -36.21
CA ARG A 180 -47.17 83.25 -35.60
C ARG A 180 -48.10 83.52 -34.42
N PRO A 181 -49.22 82.78 -34.28
CA PRO A 181 -50.15 82.98 -33.17
C PRO A 181 -49.44 82.79 -31.82
N ALA A 182 -49.71 83.69 -30.87
CA ALA A 182 -49.16 83.65 -29.52
C ALA A 182 -49.47 82.29 -28.87
N ARG A 183 -48.44 81.47 -28.63
CA ARG A 183 -48.58 80.16 -27.97
C ARG A 183 -48.77 80.35 -26.47
N VAL A 184 -49.79 79.72 -25.91
CA VAL A 184 -50.10 79.70 -24.48
C VAL A 184 -49.59 78.39 -23.88
N VAL A 185 -48.66 78.47 -22.94
CA VAL A 185 -48.23 77.31 -22.13
C VAL A 185 -49.36 76.98 -21.16
N THR A 186 -49.80 75.73 -21.16
CA THR A 186 -50.88 75.27 -20.29
C THR A 186 -50.34 74.68 -18.99
N GLU A 187 -51.17 74.63 -17.95
CA GLU A 187 -50.81 73.97 -16.67
C GLU A 187 -50.43 72.48 -16.89
N ARG A 188 -51.00 71.86 -17.92
CA ARG A 188 -50.64 70.51 -18.36
C ARG A 188 -49.17 70.42 -18.80
N ASP A 189 -48.68 71.38 -19.56
CA ASP A 189 -47.29 71.40 -20.07
C ASP A 189 -46.28 71.52 -18.92
N LEU A 190 -46.59 72.30 -17.88
CA LEU A 190 -45.77 72.42 -16.67
C LEU A 190 -45.75 71.14 -15.83
N ARG A 191 -46.88 70.43 -15.72
CA ARG A 191 -46.92 69.10 -15.07
C ARG A 191 -46.11 68.07 -15.86
N GLU A 192 -46.20 68.09 -17.19
CA GLU A 192 -45.42 67.21 -18.06
C GLU A 192 -43.91 67.50 -17.93
N LEU A 193 -43.50 68.76 -17.80
CA LEU A 193 -42.11 69.14 -17.51
C LEU A 193 -41.64 68.61 -16.14
N GLY A 194 -42.46 68.76 -15.10
CA GLY A 194 -42.19 68.20 -13.77
C GLY A 194 -42.03 66.68 -13.77
N GLN A 195 -42.86 65.98 -14.56
CA GLN A 195 -42.71 64.53 -14.75
C GLN A 195 -41.39 64.17 -15.43
N GLN A 196 -40.94 64.94 -16.43
CA GLN A 196 -39.66 64.70 -17.10
C GLN A 196 -38.46 64.92 -16.17
N TYR A 197 -38.52 65.88 -15.24
CA TYR A 197 -37.47 66.05 -14.22
C TYR A 197 -37.40 64.86 -13.27
N ASN A 198 -38.56 64.39 -12.78
CA ASN A 198 -38.64 63.20 -11.95
C ASN A 198 -38.09 61.96 -12.67
N LEU A 199 -38.32 61.84 -13.98
CA LEU A 199 -37.72 60.77 -14.77
C LEU A 199 -36.20 60.89 -14.77
N ARG A 200 -35.64 62.05 -15.17
CA ARG A 200 -34.19 62.29 -15.18
C ARG A 200 -33.53 61.96 -13.83
N ASP A 201 -34.10 62.42 -12.74
CA ASP A 201 -33.51 62.26 -11.41
C ASP A 201 -33.54 60.80 -10.93
N ASN A 202 -34.50 59.99 -11.40
CA ASN A 202 -34.58 58.56 -11.13
C ASN A 202 -33.84 57.69 -12.17
N MET A 203 -33.50 58.23 -13.35
CA MET A 203 -32.90 57.47 -14.45
C MET A 203 -31.60 56.79 -14.04
N GLU A 204 -30.71 57.49 -13.33
CA GLU A 204 -29.41 56.92 -12.94
C GLU A 204 -29.58 55.69 -12.03
N ARG A 205 -30.47 55.77 -11.04
CA ARG A 205 -30.78 54.65 -10.13
C ARG A 205 -31.40 53.48 -10.87
N LEU A 206 -32.34 53.74 -11.78
CA LEU A 206 -32.99 52.71 -12.59
C LEU A 206 -32.00 52.04 -13.55
N ASN A 207 -31.13 52.82 -14.19
CA ASN A 207 -30.07 52.33 -15.06
C ASN A 207 -29.10 51.43 -14.30
N GLN A 208 -28.68 51.86 -13.11
CA GLN A 208 -27.79 51.07 -12.26
C GLN A 208 -28.45 49.77 -11.77
N ALA A 209 -29.71 49.82 -11.35
CA ALA A 209 -30.46 48.62 -10.94
C ALA A 209 -30.59 47.63 -12.10
N LYS A 210 -30.84 48.11 -13.32
CA LYS A 210 -30.93 47.26 -14.52
C LYS A 210 -29.59 46.59 -14.86
N ILE A 211 -28.47 47.31 -14.72
CA ILE A 211 -27.13 46.74 -14.91
C ILE A 211 -26.83 45.69 -13.83
N ASN A 212 -27.15 45.97 -12.57
CA ASN A 212 -26.91 45.03 -11.47
C ASN A 212 -27.67 43.72 -11.66
N VAL A 213 -28.99 43.78 -11.94
CA VAL A 213 -29.80 42.56 -12.18
C VAL A 213 -29.26 41.74 -13.34
N MET A 214 -28.74 42.41 -14.38
CA MET A 214 -28.13 41.74 -15.52
C MET A 214 -26.82 41.06 -15.11
N ARG A 215 -25.95 41.74 -14.35
CA ARG A 215 -24.70 41.17 -13.83
C ARG A 215 -24.92 40.01 -12.87
N ASP A 216 -25.92 40.09 -12.00
CA ASP A 216 -26.26 39.00 -11.07
C ASP A 216 -26.65 37.73 -11.85
N ARG A 217 -27.44 37.88 -12.91
CA ARG A 217 -27.79 36.75 -13.82
C ARG A 217 -26.56 36.20 -14.55
N GLN A 218 -25.66 37.07 -14.98
CA GLN A 218 -24.41 36.67 -15.63
C GLN A 218 -23.49 35.91 -14.67
N ALA A 219 -23.37 36.38 -13.42
CA ALA A 219 -22.60 35.75 -12.37
C ALA A 219 -23.15 34.35 -12.06
N GLN A 220 -24.46 34.22 -11.88
CA GLN A 220 -25.09 32.91 -11.65
C GLN A 220 -24.85 31.95 -12.84
N ALA A 221 -24.99 32.43 -14.08
CA ALA A 221 -24.73 31.61 -15.26
C ALA A 221 -23.26 31.18 -15.39
N MET A 222 -22.33 32.02 -14.93
CA MET A 222 -20.90 31.72 -14.88
C MET A 222 -20.60 30.67 -13.80
N GLU A 223 -21.16 30.83 -12.60
CA GLU A 223 -21.03 29.89 -11.49
C GLU A 223 -21.55 28.50 -11.88
N GLU A 224 -22.75 28.39 -12.44
CA GLU A 224 -23.31 27.13 -12.91
C GLU A 224 -22.47 26.48 -14.01
N LEU A 225 -21.80 27.26 -14.85
CA LEU A 225 -20.89 26.73 -15.86
C LEU A 225 -19.63 26.16 -15.21
N LEU A 226 -19.02 26.90 -14.28
CA LEU A 226 -17.80 26.48 -13.58
C LEU A 226 -18.05 25.21 -12.75
N GLU A 227 -19.17 25.14 -12.03
CA GLU A 227 -19.55 23.95 -11.25
C GLU A 227 -19.65 22.70 -12.15
N ARG A 228 -20.28 22.82 -13.33
CA ARG A 228 -20.35 21.70 -14.29
C ARG A 228 -18.97 21.30 -14.81
N GLN A 229 -18.07 22.26 -15.06
CA GLN A 229 -16.71 21.98 -15.52
C GLN A 229 -15.88 21.30 -14.42
N GLU A 230 -16.04 21.71 -13.17
CA GLU A 230 -15.41 21.08 -12.00
C GLU A 230 -15.90 19.65 -11.82
N ASP A 231 -17.21 19.41 -11.89
CA ASP A 231 -17.81 18.08 -11.87
C ASP A 231 -17.26 17.15 -12.97
N GLU A 232 -17.09 17.67 -14.19
CA GLU A 232 -16.52 16.92 -15.31
C GLU A 232 -15.06 16.52 -15.06
N LEU A 233 -14.26 17.43 -14.51
CA LEU A 233 -12.87 17.16 -14.13
C LEU A 233 -12.78 16.15 -12.98
N GLN A 234 -13.60 16.30 -11.94
CA GLN A 234 -13.64 15.36 -10.82
C GLN A 234 -14.02 13.95 -11.27
N ARG A 235 -14.99 13.81 -12.18
CA ARG A 235 -15.35 12.51 -12.77
C ARG A 235 -14.20 11.89 -13.57
N LEU A 236 -13.38 12.71 -14.21
CA LEU A 236 -12.21 12.24 -14.95
C LEU A 236 -11.09 11.80 -14.00
N GLU A 237 -10.86 12.54 -12.92
CA GLU A 237 -9.91 12.18 -11.86
C GLU A 237 -10.31 10.89 -11.15
N ALA A 238 -11.58 10.74 -10.78
CA ALA A 238 -12.09 9.51 -10.17
C ALA A 238 -11.88 8.29 -11.08
N LYS A 239 -12.10 8.43 -12.39
CA LYS A 239 -11.82 7.36 -13.37
C LYS A 239 -10.33 7.06 -13.50
N ARG A 240 -9.48 8.10 -13.47
CA ARG A 240 -8.02 7.91 -13.45
C ARG A 240 -7.62 7.08 -12.25
N ASP A 241 -8.13 7.41 -11.07
CA ASP A 241 -7.78 6.72 -9.83
C ASP A 241 -8.25 5.26 -9.86
N GLU A 242 -9.49 5.02 -10.31
CA GLU A 242 -10.01 3.66 -10.52
C GLU A 242 -9.12 2.85 -11.49
N ASP A 243 -8.73 3.43 -12.64
CA ASP A 243 -7.86 2.76 -13.61
C ASP A 243 -6.46 2.46 -13.04
N ILE A 244 -5.91 3.37 -12.23
CA ILE A 244 -4.61 3.19 -11.57
C ILE A 244 -4.69 2.09 -10.52
N GLU A 245 -5.75 2.07 -9.71
CA GLU A 245 -5.99 1.02 -8.72
C GLU A 245 -6.13 -0.35 -9.40
N ASN A 246 -6.94 -0.43 -10.46
CA ASN A 246 -7.09 -1.66 -11.23
C ASN A 246 -5.72 -2.15 -11.76
N LEU A 247 -4.92 -1.25 -12.33
CA LEU A 247 -3.58 -1.60 -12.79
C LEU A 247 -2.65 -2.05 -11.66
N ALA A 248 -2.73 -1.42 -10.49
CA ALA A 248 -1.96 -1.83 -9.31
C ALA A 248 -2.36 -3.24 -8.82
N THR A 249 -3.65 -3.57 -8.85
CA THR A 249 -4.10 -4.94 -8.51
C THR A 249 -3.60 -5.98 -9.51
N GLU A 250 -3.58 -5.67 -10.81
CA GLU A 250 -2.99 -6.54 -11.83
C GLU A 250 -1.50 -6.76 -11.56
N PHE A 251 -0.76 -5.71 -11.20
CA PHE A 251 0.66 -5.80 -10.90
C PHE A 251 0.95 -6.65 -9.66
N ALA A 252 0.19 -6.47 -8.58
CA ALA A 252 0.31 -7.28 -7.37
C ALA A 252 0.03 -8.76 -7.67
N ASN A 253 -1.01 -9.05 -8.46
CA ASN A 253 -1.32 -10.42 -8.86
C ASN A 253 -0.20 -11.06 -9.70
N GLU A 254 0.38 -10.32 -10.65
CA GLU A 254 1.52 -10.78 -11.43
C GLU A 254 2.75 -11.05 -10.55
N GLU A 255 3.03 -10.19 -9.57
CA GLU A 255 4.11 -10.36 -8.61
C GLU A 255 3.93 -11.61 -7.75
N ASP A 256 2.74 -11.80 -7.18
CA ASP A 256 2.41 -12.97 -6.37
C ASP A 256 2.54 -14.28 -7.14
N VAL A 257 2.14 -14.29 -8.42
CA VAL A 257 2.35 -15.46 -9.29
C VAL A 257 3.84 -15.70 -9.50
N LEU A 258 4.61 -14.65 -9.77
CA LEU A 258 6.05 -14.75 -10.01
C LEU A 258 6.78 -15.28 -8.76
N LEU A 259 6.49 -14.73 -7.59
CA LEU A 259 7.06 -15.16 -6.30
C LEU A 259 6.75 -16.62 -5.99
N ARG A 260 5.50 -17.06 -6.23
CA ARG A 260 5.11 -18.47 -6.07
C ARG A 260 5.91 -19.38 -7.00
N VAL A 261 6.03 -19.02 -8.28
CA VAL A 261 6.80 -19.80 -9.26
C VAL A 261 8.28 -19.91 -8.86
N PHE A 262 8.91 -18.82 -8.41
CA PHE A 262 10.31 -18.87 -7.98
C PHE A 262 10.48 -19.67 -6.68
N LYS A 263 9.57 -19.54 -5.72
CA LYS A 263 9.57 -20.36 -4.50
C LYS A 263 9.48 -21.84 -4.83
N ASP A 264 8.59 -22.23 -5.73
CA ASP A 264 8.44 -23.63 -6.14
C ASP A 264 9.68 -24.16 -6.87
N ARG A 265 10.28 -23.35 -7.77
CA ARG A 265 11.52 -23.72 -8.46
C ARG A 265 12.69 -23.84 -7.49
N LYS A 266 12.83 -22.92 -6.54
CA LYS A 266 13.83 -22.96 -5.45
C LYS A 266 13.68 -24.23 -4.62
N ASN A 267 12.46 -24.58 -4.23
CA ASN A 267 12.18 -25.81 -3.48
C ASN A 267 12.54 -27.07 -4.27
N LYS A 268 12.23 -27.12 -5.58
CA LYS A 268 12.61 -28.24 -6.45
C LYS A 268 14.12 -28.35 -6.60
N LEU A 269 14.81 -27.23 -6.75
CA LEU A 269 16.26 -27.16 -6.87
C LEU A 269 16.95 -27.67 -5.58
N GLN A 270 16.50 -27.21 -4.42
CA GLN A 270 16.98 -27.70 -3.13
C GLN A 270 16.78 -29.22 -2.96
N ARG A 271 15.60 -29.74 -3.33
CA ARG A 271 15.34 -31.19 -3.28
C ARG A 271 16.28 -31.96 -4.21
N ARG A 272 16.55 -31.44 -5.41
CA ARG A 272 17.50 -32.03 -6.36
C ARG A 272 18.91 -32.05 -5.78
N TRP A 273 19.36 -30.97 -5.15
CA TRP A 273 20.69 -30.90 -4.53
C TRP A 273 20.84 -31.91 -3.39
N ARG A 274 19.84 -32.03 -2.50
CA ARG A 274 19.86 -33.05 -1.43
C ARG A 274 19.98 -34.45 -2.01
N LEU A 275 19.17 -34.76 -3.02
CA LEU A 275 19.21 -36.07 -3.69
C LEU A 275 20.55 -36.33 -4.39
N ALA A 276 21.17 -35.31 -5.01
CA ALA A 276 22.48 -35.44 -5.62
C ALA A 276 23.58 -35.73 -4.58
N ILE A 277 23.51 -35.07 -3.41
CA ILE A 277 24.41 -35.32 -2.26
C ILE A 277 24.22 -36.76 -1.77
N ASP A 278 22.99 -37.21 -1.56
CA ASP A 278 22.69 -38.56 -1.08
C ASP A 278 23.18 -39.64 -2.05
N ILE A 279 22.98 -39.43 -3.36
CA ILE A 279 23.49 -40.35 -4.40
C ILE A 279 25.01 -40.40 -4.36
N LEU A 280 25.69 -39.25 -4.34
CA LEU A 280 27.15 -39.20 -4.31
C LEU A 280 27.72 -39.89 -3.07
N ARG A 281 27.08 -39.67 -1.90
CA ARG A 281 27.42 -40.34 -0.64
C ARG A 281 27.33 -41.86 -0.80
N VAL A 282 26.18 -42.38 -1.23
CA VAL A 282 25.98 -43.83 -1.39
C VAL A 282 26.95 -44.43 -2.42
N GLU A 283 27.28 -43.70 -3.48
CA GLU A 283 28.25 -44.15 -4.48
C GLU A 283 29.68 -44.22 -3.95
N LEU A 284 30.13 -43.21 -3.21
CA LEU A 284 31.47 -43.18 -2.62
C LEU A 284 31.61 -44.18 -1.46
N GLU A 285 30.58 -44.36 -0.64
CA GLU A 285 30.55 -45.39 0.41
C GLU A 285 30.69 -46.80 -0.19
N LYS A 286 30.01 -47.06 -1.31
CA LYS A 286 30.13 -48.34 -2.03
C LYS A 286 31.52 -48.54 -2.67
N LYS A 287 32.14 -47.48 -3.19
CA LYS A 287 33.46 -47.55 -3.85
C LYS A 287 34.60 -47.73 -2.85
N ASN A 288 34.55 -46.97 -1.75
CA ASN A 288 35.68 -46.86 -0.81
C ASN A 288 35.48 -47.72 0.45
N GLY A 289 34.28 -48.24 0.70
CA GLY A 289 33.98 -49.10 1.85
C GLY A 289 33.93 -48.37 3.19
N VAL A 290 33.96 -47.04 3.18
CA VAL A 290 33.99 -46.18 4.37
C VAL A 290 32.76 -45.25 4.39
N ARG A 291 32.22 -44.95 5.57
CA ARG A 291 31.01 -44.11 5.73
C ARG A 291 31.31 -42.63 5.53
N TYR A 292 30.56 -41.92 4.72
CA TYR A 292 30.70 -40.47 4.59
C TYR A 292 29.67 -39.76 5.50
N GLY A 293 29.99 -38.55 5.92
CA GLY A 293 29.14 -37.68 6.74
C GLY A 293 28.05 -36.99 5.91
N GLU A 294 27.13 -36.32 6.60
CA GLU A 294 26.09 -35.52 5.95
C GLU A 294 26.66 -34.20 5.45
N MET A 295 26.31 -33.83 4.21
CA MET A 295 26.64 -32.52 3.65
C MET A 295 25.38 -31.67 3.57
N ALA A 296 25.46 -30.45 4.12
CA ALA A 296 24.42 -29.45 3.95
C ALA A 296 24.43 -28.87 2.53
N THR A 297 23.24 -28.68 1.95
CA THR A 297 23.06 -27.90 0.72
C THR A 297 23.47 -26.44 0.93
N PRO A 298 23.93 -25.73 -0.12
CA PRO A 298 24.23 -24.31 -0.02
C PRO A 298 23.10 -23.52 0.61
N GLU A 299 23.45 -22.68 1.58
CA GLU A 299 22.49 -21.81 2.24
C GLU A 299 22.10 -20.69 1.28
N TRP A 300 20.79 -20.48 1.14
CA TRP A 300 20.31 -19.38 0.33
C TRP A 300 20.58 -18.10 1.11
N PRO A 301 21.31 -17.13 0.53
CA PRO A 301 21.49 -15.85 1.17
C PRO A 301 20.11 -15.28 1.50
N ILE A 302 19.97 -14.80 2.73
CA ILE A 302 18.78 -14.09 3.17
C ILE A 302 18.54 -12.97 2.16
N ASP A 303 17.28 -12.76 1.78
CA ASP A 303 16.86 -11.62 0.97
C ASP A 303 17.03 -10.33 1.81
N THR A 304 18.28 -9.98 2.12
CA THR A 304 18.63 -8.62 2.50
C THR A 304 18.48 -7.81 1.23
N PRO A 305 17.61 -6.79 1.20
CA PRO A 305 17.51 -5.92 0.05
C PRO A 305 18.92 -5.43 -0.26
N ASP A 306 19.39 -5.72 -1.47
CA ASP A 306 20.68 -5.21 -1.93
C ASP A 306 20.57 -3.67 -1.84
N PRO A 307 21.56 -2.92 -1.35
CA PRO A 307 21.51 -1.45 -1.37
C PRO A 307 21.27 -0.89 -2.79
N GLN A 308 21.52 -1.71 -3.82
CA GLN A 308 21.24 -1.42 -5.23
C GLN A 308 19.78 -1.68 -5.65
N GLU A 309 19.01 -2.51 -4.93
CA GLU A 309 17.55 -2.65 -5.09
C GLU A 309 16.81 -1.41 -4.53
N GLU A 310 17.36 -0.76 -3.50
CA GLU A 310 16.87 0.54 -2.98
C GLU A 310 17.02 1.67 -4.01
N SER A 311 18.03 1.59 -4.89
CA SER A 311 18.22 2.53 -6.01
C SER A 311 17.24 2.35 -7.17
N LEU A 312 16.45 1.27 -7.18
CA LEU A 312 15.40 1.00 -8.16
C LEU A 312 14.00 1.25 -7.60
N ALA A 313 13.90 1.79 -6.38
CA ALA A 313 12.67 2.39 -5.91
C ALA A 313 12.21 3.41 -6.97
N PRO A 314 10.94 3.36 -7.42
CA PRO A 314 10.41 4.39 -8.27
C PRO A 314 10.63 5.71 -7.54
N VAL A 315 11.25 6.68 -8.22
CA VAL A 315 11.27 8.07 -7.75
C VAL A 315 9.81 8.40 -7.45
N GLU A 316 9.49 8.52 -6.16
CA GLU A 316 8.23 9.09 -5.71
C GLU A 316 8.29 10.57 -6.15
N GLU A 317 7.51 10.90 -7.18
CA GLU A 317 7.16 12.28 -7.53
C GLU A 317 5.89 12.70 -6.79
#